data_AF-A0A447N572-F1
#
_entry.id   AF-A0A447N572-F1
#
_cell.length_a   1.000
_cell.length_b   1.000
_cell.length_c   1.000
_cell.angle_alpha   90.00
_cell.angle_beta   90.00
_cell.angle_gamma   90.00
#
_symmetry.space_group_name_H-M   'P 1'
#
loop_
_entity.id
_entity.type
_entity.pdbx_description
1 polymer ?
#
loop_
_entity_poly.entity_id
_entity_poly.type
_entity_poly.pdbx_seq_one_letter_code
_entity_poly.pdbx_strand_id
1 'polypeptide(L)' 'MYDFVIIGGGIIGMSTAMQLIDLYPDARIALLEKESAPACHQNRAITAA' A
#
# COMPACT_ATOMS: atom_id res chain seq x y z
N MET A 1 -11.31 12.74 -7.49
CA MET A 1 -12.16 11.63 -7.02
C MET A 1 -11.39 10.34 -7.24
N TYR A 2 -11.36 9.46 -6.24
CA TYR A 2 -10.66 8.17 -6.26
C TYR A 2 -11.69 7.05 -6.31
N ASP A 3 -11.39 5.98 -7.04
CA ASP A 3 -12.22 4.78 -7.13
C ASP A 3 -11.96 3.85 -5.95
N PHE A 4 -10.70 3.83 -5.47
CA PHE A 4 -10.29 3.06 -4.29
C PHE A 4 -9.49 3.93 -3.33
N VAL A 5 -9.75 3.76 -2.03
CA VAL A 5 -8.95 4.34 -0.96
C VAL A 5 -8.48 3.22 -0.04
N ILE A 6 -7.17 3.09 0.13
CA ILE A 6 -6.51 2.12 1.00
C ILE A 6 -5.91 2.89 2.18
N ILE A 7 -6.23 2.45 3.40
CA ILE A 7 -5.67 3.03 4.64
C ILE A 7 -4.73 2.00 5.25
N GLY A 8 -3.45 2.37 5.38
CA GLY A 8 -2.37 1.51 5.80
C GLY A 8 -1.41 1.18 4.65
N GLY A 9 -0.18 1.69 4.71
CA GLY A 9 0.91 1.48 3.75
C GLY A 9 1.90 0.39 4.16
N GLY A 10 1.49 -0.54 5.03
CA GLY A 10 2.23 -1.77 5.30
C GLY A 10 2.22 -2.73 4.11
N ILE A 11 2.90 -3.88 4.27
CA ILE A 11 3.04 -4.89 3.20
C ILE A 11 1.71 -5.34 2.59
N ILE A 12 0.66 -5.46 3.42
CA ILE A 12 -0.67 -5.85 2.96
C ILE A 12 -1.29 -4.73 2.11
N GLY A 13 -1.26 -3.48 2.59
CA GLY A 13 -1.84 -2.36 1.86
C GLY A 13 -1.16 -2.10 0.52
N MET A 14 0.17 -2.19 0.46
CA MET A 14 0.90 -2.10 -0.80
C MET A 14 0.59 -3.27 -1.75
N SER A 15 0.59 -4.51 -1.24
CA SER A 15 0.25 -5.68 -2.07
C SER A 15 -1.17 -5.58 -2.64
N THR A 16 -2.12 -5.08 -1.85
CA THR A 16 -3.48 -4.81 -2.33
C THR A 16 -3.50 -3.71 -3.39
N ALA A 17 -2.76 -2.61 -3.19
CA ALA A 17 -2.66 -1.54 -4.19
C ALA A 17 -2.09 -2.04 -5.52
N MET A 18 -1.03 -2.85 -5.48
CA MET A 18 -0.41 -3.44 -6.67
C MET A 18 -1.40 -4.30 -7.45
N GLN A 19 -2.12 -5.20 -6.77
CA GLN A 19 -3.13 -6.04 -7.42
C GLN A 19 -4.28 -5.22 -8.03
N LEU A 20 -4.69 -4.13 -7.38
CA LEU A 20 -5.73 -3.25 -7.90
C LEU A 20 -5.28 -2.46 -9.14
N ILE A 21 -4.01 -2.05 -9.21
CA ILE A 21 -3.45 -1.42 -10.41
C ILE A 21 -3.46 -2.39 -11.59
N ASP A 22 -3.12 -3.65 -11.36
CA ASP A 22 -3.11 -4.68 -12.42
C ASP A 22 -4.53 -5.02 -12.92
N LEU A 23 -5.50 -5.11 -11.99
CA LEU A 23 -6.89 -5.45 -12.32
C LEU A 23 -7.67 -4.27 -12.92
N TYR A 24 -7.36 -3.05 -12.51
CA TYR A 24 -8.08 -1.83 -12.88
C TYR A 24 -7.09 -0.72 -13.29
N PRO A 25 -6.49 -0.81 -14.50
CA PRO A 25 -5.44 0.11 -14.93
C PRO A 25 -5.88 1.58 -15.02
N ASP A 26 -7.19 1.82 -15.20
CA ASP A 26 -7.76 3.17 -15.28
C ASP A 26 -8.23 3.71 -13.92
N ALA A 27 -8.21 2.91 -12.85
CA ALA A 27 -8.70 3.31 -11.54
C ALA A 27 -7.74 4.29 -10.87
N ARG A 28 -8.30 5.33 -10.26
CA ARG A 28 -7.55 6.25 -9.39
C ARG A 28 -7.55 5.70 -7.97
N ILE A 29 -6.38 5.27 -7.52
CA ILE A 29 -6.19 4.65 -6.20
C ILE A 29 -5.45 5.63 -5.28
N ALA A 30 -6.01 5.91 -4.11
CA ALA A 30 -5.30 6.60 -3.04
C ALA A 30 -4.86 5.59 -1.97
N LEU A 31 -3.57 5.53 -1.66
CA LEU A 31 -3.04 4.78 -0.52
C LEU A 31 -2.52 5.77 0.52
N LEU A 32 -3.10 5.72 1.71
CA LEU A 32 -2.80 6.61 2.82
C LEU A 32 -2.07 5.83 3.91
N GLU A 33 -0.88 6.30 4.29
CA GLU A 33 -0.15 5.79 5.45
C GLU A 33 0.01 6.93 6.46
N LYS A 34 -0.25 6.64 7.73
CA LYS A 34 -0.11 7.61 8.83
C LYS A 34 1.35 7.97 9.08
N GLU A 35 2.23 6.99 8.86
CA GLU A 35 3.66 7.09 9.15
C GLU A 35 4.43 7.68 7.96
N SER A 36 5.48 8.44 8.26
CA SER A 36 6.32 9.14 7.26
C SER A 36 7.09 8.19 6.33
N ALA A 37 7.20 6.92 6.72
CA ALA A 37 7.81 5.86 5.94
C ALA A 37 7.06 4.54 6.16
N PRO A 38 6.92 3.71 5.11
CA PRO A 38 6.32 2.39 5.25
C PRO A 38 7.14 1.50 6.20
N ALA A 39 6.44 0.61 6.90
CA ALA A 39 7.02 -0.42 7.76
C ALA A 39 7.80 0.07 9.00
N CYS A 40 7.67 1.34 9.41
CA CYS A 40 8.37 1.88 10.59
C CYS A 40 8.04 1.18 11.93
N HIS A 41 6.90 0.47 12.00
CA HIS A 41 6.41 -0.23 13.20
C HIS A 41 6.20 -1.74 12.99
N GLN A 42 6.69 -2.31 11.88
CA GLN A 42 6.53 -3.75 11.62
C GLN A 42 7.54 -4.56 12.43
N ASN A 43 7.04 -5.51 13.23
CA ASN A 43 7.85 -6.41 14.07
C ASN A 43 8.69 -7.44 13.28
N ARG A 44 8.64 -7.42 11.94
CA ARG A 44 9.50 -8.21 11.06
C ARG A 44 10.08 -7.32 9.96
N ALA A 45 11.30 -6.83 10.19
CA ALA A 45 12.19 -6.46 9.10
C ALA A 45 12.53 -7.75 8.33
N ILE A 46 12.08 -7.86 7.08
CA ILE A 46 12.72 -8.77 6.14
C ILE A 46 13.98 -8.04 5.71
N THR A 47 15.12 -8.41 6.29
CA THR A 47 16.43 -8.04 5.75
C THR A 47 16.49 -8.59 4.34
N ALA A 48 16.40 -7.71 3.34
CA ALA A 48 16.79 -8.05 1.98
C ALA A 48 18.30 -8.28 2.00
N ALA A 49 18.71 -9.54 1.83
CA ALA A 49 20.07 -9.92 1.48
C ALA A 49 20.32 -9.68 -0.01
#